data_AF-A0A7C5DFZ0-F1
#
_entry.id   AF-A0A7C5DFZ0-F1
#
_cell.length_a   1.000
_cell.length_b   1.000
_cell.length_c   1.000
_cell.angle_alpha   90.00
_cell.angle_beta   90.00
_cell.angle_gamma   90.00
#
_symmetry.space_group_name_H-M   'P 1'
#
loop_
_entity.id
_entity.type
_entity.pdbx_description
1 polymer ?
#
loop_
_entity_poly.entity_id
_entity_poly.type
_entity_poly.pdbx_seq_one_letter_code
_entity_poly.pdbx_strand_id
1 'polypeptide(L)'
;DAASKAGSLQMFDTYAAEVLGILKSRDELLAGESGENAQTLDDVMQVLLELRKEARANKDFATSDKIRDLLLQKGIEVKDTKEGATWSKKKA
;
A
#
# COMPACT_ATOMS: atom_id res chain seq x y z
N ASP A 1 -3.03 -24.22 31.10
CA ASP A 1 -2.44 -22.96 31.62
C ASP A 1 -2.01 -22.03 30.48
N ALA A 2 -2.93 -21.62 29.60
CA ALA A 2 -2.61 -20.82 28.41
C ALA A 2 -2.44 -19.31 28.74
N ALA A 3 -3.03 -18.85 29.84
CA ALA A 3 -2.96 -17.46 30.29
C ALA A 3 -1.56 -17.07 30.77
N SER A 4 -0.86 -17.97 31.48
CA SER A 4 0.53 -17.75 31.92
C SER A 4 1.49 -17.63 30.72
N LYS A 5 1.27 -18.43 29.67
CA LYS A 5 2.07 -18.38 28.44
C LYS A 5 1.89 -17.08 27.66
N ALA A 6 0.65 -16.57 27.58
CA ALA A 6 0.33 -15.31 26.91
C ALA A 6 0.95 -14.09 27.61
N GLY A 7 0.96 -14.07 28.95
CA GLY A 7 1.62 -13.02 29.73
C GLY A 7 3.15 -13.01 29.55
N SER A 8 3.78 -14.19 29.48
CA SER A 8 5.22 -14.31 29.25
C SER A 8 5.65 -13.82 27.86
N LEU A 9 4.83 -14.08 26.83
CA LEU A 9 5.06 -13.58 25.48
C LEU A 9 4.89 -12.06 25.38
N GLN A 10 3.87 -11.49 26.04
CA GLN A 10 3.70 -10.03 26.10
C GLN A 10 4.89 -9.34 26.75
N MET A 11 5.38 -9.87 27.87
CA MET A 11 6.57 -9.33 28.53
C MET A 11 7.79 -9.39 27.61
N PHE A 12 8.00 -10.51 26.92
CA PHE A 12 9.11 -10.63 25.98
C PHE A 12 9.03 -9.59 24.86
N ASP A 13 7.85 -9.41 24.25
CA ASP A 13 7.64 -8.42 23.19
C ASP A 13 7.91 -6.99 23.69
N THR A 14 7.39 -6.62 24.87
CA THR A 14 7.62 -5.29 25.46
C THR A 14 9.10 -5.05 25.74
N TYR A 15 9.81 -6.00 26.36
CA TYR A 15 11.23 -5.81 26.65
C TYR A 15 12.11 -5.82 25.39
N ALA A 16 11.83 -6.70 24.44
CA ALA A 16 12.64 -6.83 23.23
C ALA A 16 12.43 -5.68 22.25
N ALA A 17 11.21 -5.13 22.17
CA ALA A 17 10.88 -4.01 21.29
C ALA A 17 11.04 -2.64 21.95
N GLU A 18 10.50 -2.43 23.15
CA GLU A 18 10.45 -1.08 23.76
C GLU A 18 11.71 -0.76 24.58
N VAL A 19 12.27 -1.74 25.30
CA VAL A 19 13.41 -1.51 26.18
C VAL A 19 14.74 -1.71 25.44
N LEU A 20 14.86 -2.80 24.69
CA LEU A 20 16.09 -3.15 23.98
C LEU A 20 16.15 -2.55 22.56
N GLY A 21 14.99 -2.26 21.94
CA GLY A 21 14.93 -1.74 20.57
C GLY A 21 15.47 -2.69 19.51
N ILE A 22 15.64 -3.98 19.83
CA ILE A 22 16.23 -4.98 18.94
C ILE A 22 15.17 -5.55 17.99
N LEU A 23 13.92 -5.61 18.45
CA LEU A 23 12.79 -6.03 17.66
C LEU A 23 11.93 -4.82 17.31
N LYS A 24 11.49 -4.72 16.05
CA LYS A 24 10.41 -3.77 15.70
C LYS A 24 9.18 -4.14 16.53
N SER A 25 8.47 -3.15 17.04
CA SER A 25 7.24 -3.39 17.79
C SER A 25 6.22 -4.14 16.94
N ARG A 26 5.30 -4.87 17.57
CA ARG A 26 4.30 -5.66 16.83
C ARG A 26 3.48 -4.78 15.88
N ASP A 27 3.17 -3.55 16.31
CA ASP A 27 2.53 -2.55 15.45
C ASP A 27 3.41 -2.12 14.28
N GLU A 28 4.72 -1.97 14.44
CA GLU A 28 5.66 -1.66 13.34
C GLU A 28 5.90 -2.84 12.39
N LEU A 29 5.85 -4.07 12.90
CA LEU A 29 5.89 -5.30 12.09
C LEU A 29 4.61 -5.48 11.28
N LEU A 30 3.45 -5.18 11.88
CA LEU A 30 2.14 -5.19 11.20
C LEU A 30 1.98 -3.99 10.26
N ALA A 31 2.57 -2.86 10.58
CA ALA A 31 2.72 -1.68 9.72
C ALA A 31 3.93 -1.79 8.77
N GLY A 32 4.50 -3.00 8.62
CA GLY A 32 5.79 -3.30 8.03
C GLY A 32 6.15 -2.41 6.84
N GLU A 33 7.22 -1.62 6.95
CA GLU A 33 7.84 -0.83 5.88
C GLU A 33 6.87 0.01 5.01
N SER A 34 5.64 0.24 5.50
CA SER A 34 4.50 0.68 4.68
C SER A 34 4.20 2.17 4.83
N GLY A 35 4.85 2.91 5.73
CA GLY A 35 4.58 4.35 5.89
C GLY A 35 5.05 5.16 4.67
N GLU A 36 6.36 5.34 4.51
CA GLU A 36 6.92 6.17 3.43
C GLU A 36 6.81 5.53 2.04
N ASN A 37 7.02 4.21 1.95
CA ASN A 37 6.92 3.51 0.67
C ASN A 37 5.48 3.45 0.14
N ALA A 38 4.46 3.35 1.01
CA ALA A 38 3.08 3.38 0.55
C ALA A 38 2.65 4.81 0.20
N GLN A 39 3.09 5.83 0.93
CA GLN A 39 2.80 7.22 0.55
C GLN A 39 3.46 7.57 -0.79
N THR A 40 4.73 7.23 -0.99
CA THR A 40 5.42 7.44 -2.26
C THR A 40 4.74 6.70 -3.41
N LEU A 41 4.28 5.47 -3.16
CA LEU A 41 3.54 4.71 -4.15
C LEU A 41 2.17 5.35 -4.46
N ASP A 42 1.48 5.86 -3.45
CA ASP A 42 0.18 6.52 -3.62
C ASP A 42 0.32 7.81 -4.44
N ASP A 43 1.34 8.62 -4.15
CA ASP A 43 1.67 9.83 -4.91
C ASP A 43 1.96 9.51 -6.39
N VAL A 44 2.81 8.49 -6.65
CA VAL A 44 3.13 8.05 -8.02
C VAL A 44 1.87 7.55 -8.74
N MET A 45 1.02 6.80 -8.05
CA MET A 45 -0.24 6.32 -8.60
C MET A 45 -1.18 7.48 -8.93
N GLN A 46 -1.27 8.49 -8.07
CA GLN A 46 -2.10 9.66 -8.30
C GLN A 46 -1.66 10.43 -9.56
N VAL A 47 -0.35 10.62 -9.76
CA VAL A 47 0.20 11.22 -10.98
C VAL A 47 -0.17 10.41 -12.24
N LEU A 48 -0.06 9.08 -12.19
CA LEU A 48 -0.41 8.20 -13.31
C LEU A 48 -1.91 8.27 -13.65
N LEU A 49 -2.77 8.34 -12.63
CA LEU A 49 -4.20 8.46 -12.80
C LEU A 49 -4.61 9.81 -13.39
N GLU A 50 -3.93 10.88 -12.97
CA GLU A 50 -4.11 12.22 -13.52
C GLU A 50 -3.67 12.30 -14.98
N LEU A 51 -2.50 11.73 -15.32
CA LEU A 51 -2.03 11.63 -16.70
C LEU A 51 -3.02 10.87 -17.59
N ARG A 52 -3.63 9.79 -17.07
CA ARG A 52 -4.68 9.05 -17.79
C ARG A 52 -5.95 9.89 -17.99
N LYS A 53 -6.33 10.70 -17.01
CA LYS A 53 -7.47 11.62 -17.10
C LYS A 53 -7.21 12.71 -18.14
N GLU A 54 -6.01 13.29 -18.16
CA GLU A 54 -5.59 14.25 -19.17
C GLU A 54 -5.55 13.64 -20.57
N ALA A 55 -5.00 12.43 -20.72
CA ALA A 55 -4.99 11.71 -21.99
C ALA A 55 -6.42 11.53 -22.53
N ARG A 56 -7.38 11.15 -21.68
CA ARG A 56 -8.80 11.08 -22.06
C ARG A 56 -9.39 12.45 -22.43
N ALA A 57 -9.08 13.51 -21.68
CA ALA A 57 -9.55 14.86 -21.98
C ALA A 57 -9.01 15.35 -23.35
N ASN A 58 -7.77 15.00 -23.67
CA ASN A 58 -7.12 15.29 -24.95
C ASN A 58 -7.53 14.33 -26.08
N LYS A 59 -8.46 13.39 -25.83
CA LYS A 59 -8.88 12.33 -26.75
C LYS A 59 -7.75 11.39 -27.20
N ASP A 60 -6.66 11.32 -26.44
CA ASP A 60 -5.60 10.35 -26.61
C ASP A 60 -5.96 9.05 -25.88
N PHE A 61 -6.85 8.28 -26.52
CA PHE A 61 -7.29 7.00 -25.99
C PHE A 61 -6.16 5.96 -25.97
N ALA A 62 -5.24 6.02 -26.93
CA ALA A 62 -4.11 5.10 -27.02
C ALA A 62 -3.20 5.20 -25.79
N THR A 63 -2.85 6.41 -25.36
CA THR A 63 -2.06 6.62 -24.14
C THR A 63 -2.84 6.22 -22.89
N SER A 64 -4.14 6.54 -22.81
CA SER A 64 -4.99 6.13 -21.68
C SER A 64 -5.08 4.60 -21.53
N ASP A 65 -5.26 3.86 -22.62
CA ASP A 65 -5.31 2.40 -22.60
C ASP A 65 -3.95 1.82 -22.23
N LYS A 66 -2.85 2.37 -22.77
CA LYS A 66 -1.49 1.94 -22.42
C LYS A 66 -1.20 2.06 -20.92
N ILE A 67 -1.62 3.16 -20.28
CA ILE A 67 -1.46 3.34 -18.84
C ILE A 67 -2.26 2.29 -18.06
N ARG A 68 -3.51 2.03 -18.45
CA ARG A 68 -4.35 1.00 -17.81
C ARG A 68 -3.70 -0.38 -17.90
N ASP A 69 -3.24 -0.75 -19.09
CA ASP A 69 -2.73 -2.09 -19.35
C ASP A 69 -1.39 -2.32 -18.64
N LEU A 70 -0.53 -1.30 -18.58
CA LEU A 70 0.71 -1.36 -17.79
C LEU A 70 0.43 -1.53 -16.29
N LEU A 71 -0.55 -0.82 -15.74
CA LEU A 71 -0.94 -0.96 -14.35
C LEU A 71 -1.48 -2.37 -14.07
N LEU A 72 -2.35 -2.89 -14.95
CA LEU A 72 -2.86 -4.25 -14.87
C LEU A 72 -1.75 -5.30 -14.93
N GLN A 73 -0.75 -5.12 -15.80
CA GLN A 73 0.43 -6.00 -15.90
C GLN A 73 1.25 -6.02 -14.60
N LYS A 74 1.25 -4.93 -13.84
CA LYS A 74 1.89 -4.84 -12.51
C LYS A 74 0.97 -5.32 -11.38
N GLY A 75 -0.20 -5.88 -11.70
CA GLY A 75 -1.16 -6.37 -10.72
C GLY A 75 -1.94 -5.25 -10.03
N ILE A 76 -1.98 -4.05 -10.61
CA ILE A 76 -2.70 -2.90 -10.08
C ILE A 76 -3.96 -2.69 -10.92
N GLU A 77 -5.12 -2.84 -10.28
CA GLU A 77 -6.41 -2.59 -10.90
C GLU A 77 -6.83 -1.13 -10.64
N VAL A 78 -7.19 -0.41 -11.70
CA VAL A 78 -7.68 0.97 -11.61
C VAL A 78 -9.19 0.99 -11.85
N LYS A 79 -9.93 1.63 -10.95
CA LYS A 79 -11.37 1.88 -11.06
C LYS A 79 -11.64 3.36 -11.15
N ASP A 80 -12.30 3.76 -12.23
CA ASP A 80 -12.84 5.11 -12.36
C ASP A 80 -14.12 5.22 -11.53
N THR A 81 -14.19 6.17 -10.60
CA THR A 81 -15.41 6.51 -9.86
C THR A 81 -15.84 7.94 -10.16
N LYS A 82 -17.06 8.32 -9.75
CA LYS A 82 -17.55 9.69 -9.89
C LYS A 82 -16.71 10.71 -9.11
N GLU A 83 -16.08 10.28 -8.01
CA GLU A 83 -15.29 11.15 -7.11
C GLU A 83 -13.80 11.19 -7.50
N GLY A 84 -13.34 10.25 -8.32
CA GLY A 84 -11.94 10.14 -8.75
C GLY A 84 -11.59 8.74 -9.20
N ALA A 85 -10.37 8.55 -9.71
CA ALA A 85 -9.88 7.20 -9.99
C ALA A 85 -9.28 6.62 -8.70
N THR A 86 -9.69 5.40 -8.35
CA THR A 86 -9.14 4.64 -7.23
C THR A 86 -8.38 3.42 -7.75
N TRP A 87 -7.39 2.96 -7.01
CA TRP A 87 -6.60 1.80 -7.41
C TRP A 87 -6.51 0.77 -6.30
N SER A 88 -6.37 -0.50 -6.67
CA SER A 88 -6.15 -1.59 -5.72
C SER A 88 -5.08 -2.55 -6.24
N LYS A 89 -4.19 -2.98 -5.35
CA LYS A 89 -3.28 -4.10 -5.63
C LYS A 89 -4.09 -5.38 -5.62
N LYS A 90 -4.10 -6.12 -6.73
CA LYS A 90 -4.62 -7.48 -6.76
C LYS A 90 -3.70 -8.33 -5.90
N LYS A 91 -4.20 -8.78 -4.75
CA LYS A 91 -3.49 -9.73 -3.89
C LYS A 91 -3.32 -11.02 -4.69
N ALA A 92 -2.08 -11.42 -4.93
CA ALA A 92 -1.74 -12.71 -5.53
C ALA A 92 -2.15 -13.85 -4.60
#